data_AF-A0A7K7UQI9-F1
#
_entry.id   AF-A0A7K7UQI9-F1
#
_cell.length_a   1.000
_cell.length_b   1.000
_cell.length_c   1.000
_cell.angle_alpha   90.00
_cell.angle_beta   90.00
_cell.angle_gamma   90.00
#
_symmetry.space_group_name_H-M   'P 1'
#
loop_
_entity.id
_entity.type
_entity.pdbx_description
1 polymer ?
#
loop_
_entity_poly.entity_id
_entity_poly.type
_entity_poly.pdbx_seq_one_letter_code
_entity_poly.pdbx_strand_id
1 'polypeptide(L)'
;NEKKPVQMMYQKGMFKLGYIEEMGAQVLELPYAHKSLSMIILLPGDMADGSTSGLEQIESTMTYENLMLWASSEHMFETRVEVYLPRFKLEGTFNLNEVLQEMGMTDIFTESKADLSAMSFAKYLVLSNVVHKTYVEVNEEGTVAAAGTGAVIVRRSLPLTEVFMADHPFLFFIRHNPTNTILFFGKLCSP
;
A
#
# COMPACT_ATOMS: atom_id res chain seq x y z
N ASN A 1 -10.04 -21.05 -3.23
CA ASN A 1 -10.53 -19.91 -4.02
C ASN A 1 -12.00 -19.67 -3.77
N GLU A 2 -12.28 -18.92 -2.72
CA GLU A 2 -13.62 -18.43 -2.39
C GLU A 2 -13.80 -17.04 -3.02
N LYS A 3 -14.91 -16.80 -3.72
CA LYS A 3 -15.23 -15.49 -4.30
C LYS A 3 -16.28 -14.82 -3.44
N LYS A 4 -16.03 -13.58 -3.03
CA LYS A 4 -16.94 -12.80 -2.19
C LYS A 4 -17.45 -11.58 -2.97
N PRO A 5 -18.76 -11.31 -2.99
CA PRO A 5 -19.27 -10.06 -3.56
C PRO A 5 -18.83 -8.87 -2.68
N VAL A 6 -18.28 -7.84 -3.32
CA VAL A 6 -17.77 -6.62 -2.66
C VAL A 6 -18.29 -5.38 -3.38
N GLN A 7 -18.30 -4.24 -2.68
CA GLN A 7 -18.62 -2.95 -3.29
C GLN A 7 -17.41 -2.46 -4.08
N MET A 8 -17.45 -2.58 -5.40
CA MET A 8 -16.37 -2.10 -6.29
C MET A 8 -16.61 -0.65 -6.68
N MET A 9 -15.65 0.20 -6.33
CA MET A 9 -15.58 1.58 -6.82
C MET A 9 -15.02 1.58 -8.23
N TYR A 10 -15.44 2.56 -9.03
CA TYR A 10 -15.00 2.73 -10.42
C TYR A 10 -14.66 4.18 -10.70
N GLN A 11 -13.52 4.41 -11.35
CA GLN A 11 -13.18 5.70 -11.93
C GLN A 11 -12.36 5.55 -13.21
N LYS A 12 -12.49 6.51 -14.12
CA LYS A 12 -11.70 6.59 -15.35
C LYS A 12 -10.99 7.94 -15.40
N GLY A 13 -9.67 7.93 -15.53
CA GLY A 13 -8.87 9.15 -15.43
C GLY A 13 -7.44 8.98 -15.94
N MET A 14 -6.66 10.05 -15.84
CA MET A 14 -5.21 9.98 -16.04
C MET A 14 -4.56 9.63 -14.71
N PHE A 15 -3.90 8.48 -14.66
CA PHE A 15 -3.19 7.98 -13.50
C PHE A 15 -1.81 7.50 -13.91
N LYS A 16 -0.88 7.50 -12.97
CA LYS A 16 0.41 6.85 -13.18
C LYS A 16 0.23 5.35 -12.98
N LEU A 17 0.59 4.60 -14.00
CA LEU A 17 0.54 3.15 -14.03
C LEU A 17 1.93 2.61 -14.37
N GLY A 18 2.41 1.65 -13.60
CA GLY A 18 3.64 0.91 -13.82
C GLY A 18 3.38 -0.58 -13.93
N TYR A 19 4.35 -1.30 -14.46
CA TYR A 19 4.33 -2.75 -14.61
C TYR A 19 5.67 -3.32 -14.11
N ILE A 20 5.61 -4.31 -13.23
CA ILE A 20 6.78 -5.05 -12.75
C ILE A 20 6.83 -6.36 -13.53
N GLU A 21 7.57 -6.36 -14.64
CA GLU A 21 7.64 -7.50 -15.57
C GLU A 21 8.07 -8.80 -14.88
N GLU A 22 9.04 -8.71 -13.96
CA GLU A 22 9.59 -9.87 -13.24
C GLU A 22 8.54 -10.63 -12.42
N MET A 23 7.50 -9.94 -11.95
CA MET A 23 6.43 -10.49 -11.11
C MET A 23 5.06 -10.46 -11.79
N GLY A 24 5.00 -9.98 -13.04
CA GLY A 24 3.75 -9.77 -13.76
C GLY A 24 2.77 -8.83 -13.04
N ALA A 25 3.24 -7.92 -12.20
CA ALA A 25 2.39 -7.10 -11.34
C ALA A 25 2.13 -5.70 -11.91
N GLN A 26 0.93 -5.16 -11.71
CA GLN A 26 0.58 -3.77 -12.00
C GLN A 26 0.79 -2.90 -10.76
N VAL A 27 1.28 -1.68 -10.97
CA VAL A 27 1.46 -0.67 -9.91
C VAL A 27 0.66 0.57 -10.27
N LEU A 28 -0.31 0.94 -9.42
CA LEU A 28 -1.14 2.13 -9.62
C LEU A 28 -0.84 3.18 -8.54
N GLU A 29 -0.67 4.43 -8.94
CA GLU A 29 -0.60 5.57 -8.02
C GLU A 29 -1.91 6.38 -8.05
N LEU A 30 -2.58 6.43 -6.90
CA LEU A 30 -3.76 7.25 -6.64
C LEU A 30 -3.39 8.42 -5.72
N PRO A 31 -3.23 9.64 -6.25
CA PRO A 31 -2.90 10.81 -5.43
C PRO A 31 -4.09 11.25 -4.58
N TYR A 32 -3.83 11.62 -3.33
CA TYR A 32 -4.79 12.31 -2.47
C TYR A 32 -4.86 13.81 -2.80
N ALA A 33 -5.79 14.52 -2.15
CA ALA A 33 -5.89 15.97 -2.23
C ALA A 33 -4.53 16.65 -2.01
N HIS A 34 -4.26 17.68 -2.81
CA HIS A 34 -2.99 18.43 -2.83
C HIS A 34 -1.74 17.63 -3.24
N LYS A 35 -1.86 16.36 -3.64
CA LYS A 35 -0.78 15.49 -4.14
C LYS A 35 0.42 15.34 -3.18
N SER A 36 0.26 15.68 -1.90
CA SER A 36 1.29 15.47 -0.88
C SER A 36 1.35 14.01 -0.43
N LEU A 37 0.21 13.31 -0.49
CA LEU A 37 0.08 11.89 -0.23
C LEU A 37 -0.35 11.16 -1.49
N SER A 38 0.14 9.94 -1.67
CA SER A 38 -0.34 9.02 -2.70
C SER A 38 -0.55 7.64 -2.10
N MET A 39 -1.65 6.99 -2.48
CA MET A 39 -1.83 5.55 -2.30
C MET A 39 -1.21 4.84 -3.49
N ILE A 40 -0.28 3.94 -3.22
CA ILE A 40 0.31 3.05 -4.22
C ILE A 40 -0.31 1.67 -4.02
N ILE A 41 -0.74 1.04 -5.10
CA ILE A 41 -1.35 -0.30 -5.08
C ILE A 41 -0.51 -1.21 -5.98
N LEU A 42 -0.05 -2.32 -5.43
CA LEU A 42 0.63 -3.39 -6.15
C LEU A 42 -0.32 -4.56 -6.30
N LEU A 43 -0.78 -4.75 -7.53
CA LEU A 43 -1.70 -5.80 -7.92
C LEU A 43 -0.91 -6.88 -8.67
N PRO A 44 -0.67 -8.06 -8.09
CA PRO A 44 -0.03 -9.15 -8.82
C PRO A 44 -0.85 -9.53 -10.06
N GLY A 45 -0.20 -10.05 -11.11
CA GLY A 45 -0.92 -10.54 -12.29
C GLY A 45 -1.72 -11.80 -11.98
N ASP A 46 -2.79 -12.01 -12.75
CA ASP A 46 -3.59 -13.24 -12.70
C ASP A 46 -2.72 -14.45 -13.05
N MET A 47 -2.39 -15.26 -12.04
CA MET A 47 -1.85 -16.60 -12.27
C MET A 47 -3.06 -17.54 -12.46
N ALA A 48 -3.11 -18.23 -13.59
CA ALA A 48 -4.23 -19.07 -14.04
C ALA A 48 -4.67 -20.20 -13.07
N ASP A 49 -3.95 -20.40 -11.96
CA ASP A 49 -4.23 -21.39 -10.92
C ASP A 49 -4.83 -20.79 -9.64
N GLY A 50 -4.93 -19.46 -9.54
CA GLY A 50 -5.39 -18.75 -8.35
C GLY A 50 -4.62 -19.11 -7.09
N SER A 51 -3.32 -19.39 -7.23
CA SER A 51 -2.39 -19.56 -6.12
C SER A 51 -1.94 -18.19 -5.60
N THR A 52 -1.71 -18.09 -4.28
CA THR A 52 -1.13 -16.91 -3.58
C THR A 52 0.31 -16.56 -4.05
N SER A 53 0.85 -17.32 -5.01
CA SER A 53 2.23 -17.27 -5.49
C SER A 53 2.68 -15.87 -5.94
N GLY A 54 1.84 -15.12 -6.65
CA GLY A 54 2.20 -13.78 -7.12
C GLY A 54 2.39 -12.77 -5.98
N LEU A 55 1.56 -12.85 -4.95
CA LEU A 55 1.65 -11.98 -3.78
C LEU A 55 2.81 -12.38 -2.88
N GLU A 56 3.04 -13.68 -2.69
CA GLU A 56 4.20 -14.20 -1.94
C GLU A 56 5.52 -13.85 -2.61
N GLN A 57 5.58 -13.81 -3.95
CA GLN A 57 6.75 -13.34 -4.69
C GLN A 57 7.04 -11.87 -4.42
N ILE A 58 6.00 -11.02 -4.43
CA ILE A 58 6.14 -9.60 -4.08
C ILE A 58 6.61 -9.47 -2.62
N GLU A 59 6.01 -10.22 -1.68
CA GLU A 59 6.40 -10.19 -0.26
C GLU A 59 7.86 -10.64 -0.04
N SER A 60 8.33 -11.67 -0.76
CA SER A 60 9.69 -12.19 -0.62
C SER A 60 10.77 -11.26 -1.16
N THR A 61 10.45 -10.46 -2.18
CA THR A 61 11.36 -9.48 -2.79
C THR A 61 11.17 -8.07 -2.24
N MET A 62 10.27 -7.90 -1.25
CA MET A 62 9.91 -6.61 -0.73
C MET A 62 11.04 -5.98 0.09
N THR A 63 11.65 -4.96 -0.47
CA THR A 63 12.58 -4.07 0.25
C THR A 63 12.13 -2.63 0.08
N TYR A 64 12.58 -1.74 0.96
CA TYR A 64 12.31 -0.30 0.81
C TYR A 64 12.78 0.22 -0.55
N GLU A 65 13.97 -0.22 -0.99
CA GLU A 65 14.55 0.16 -2.28
C GLU A 65 13.68 -0.28 -3.45
N ASN A 66 13.21 -1.52 -3.42
CA ASN A 66 12.33 -2.07 -4.45
C ASN A 66 10.98 -1.34 -4.48
N LEU A 67 10.36 -1.08 -3.33
CA LEU A 67 9.10 -0.33 -3.25
C LEU A 67 9.24 1.09 -3.84
N MET A 68 10.36 1.76 -3.57
CA MET A 68 10.62 3.10 -4.11
C MET A 68 10.94 3.06 -5.60
N LEU A 69 11.66 2.04 -6.07
CA LEU A 69 11.94 1.81 -7.49
C LEU A 69 10.65 1.58 -8.27
N TRP A 70 9.80 0.65 -7.83
CA TRP A 70 8.54 0.32 -8.51
C TRP A 70 7.56 1.51 -8.52
N ALA A 71 7.58 2.34 -7.47
CA ALA A 71 6.77 3.55 -7.36
C ALA A 71 7.49 4.84 -7.82
N SER A 72 8.56 4.71 -8.62
CA SER A 72 9.34 5.83 -9.17
C SER A 72 8.75 6.34 -10.49
N SER A 73 9.07 7.58 -10.85
CA SER A 73 8.68 8.16 -12.14
C SER A 73 9.31 7.45 -13.35
N GLU A 74 10.36 6.66 -13.16
CA GLU A 74 11.00 5.90 -14.24
C GLU A 74 10.22 4.63 -14.61
N HIS A 75 9.48 4.08 -13.63
CA HIS A 75 8.75 2.82 -13.77
C HIS A 75 7.23 3.03 -13.92
N MET A 76 6.76 4.26 -13.73
CA MET A 76 5.34 4.61 -13.83
C MET A 76 5.10 5.71 -14.85
N PHE A 77 4.15 5.48 -15.76
CA PHE A 77 3.81 6.39 -16.84
C PHE A 77 2.38 6.91 -16.67
N GLU A 78 2.19 8.21 -16.91
CA GLU A 78 0.85 8.80 -16.85
C GLU A 78 0.05 8.37 -18.08
N THR A 79 -1.01 7.59 -17.88
CA THR A 79 -1.86 7.05 -18.94
C THR A 79 -3.33 7.06 -18.54
N ARG A 80 -4.21 6.84 -19.51
CA ARG A 80 -5.66 6.77 -19.26
C ARG A 80 -6.00 5.38 -18.73
N VAL A 81 -6.42 5.31 -17.47
CA VAL A 81 -6.71 4.05 -16.78
C VAL A 81 -8.18 4.00 -16.34
N GLU A 82 -8.82 2.85 -16.52
CA GLU A 82 -10.05 2.45 -15.84
C GLU A 82 -9.68 1.69 -14.55
N VAL A 83 -9.95 2.32 -13.42
CA VAL A 83 -9.60 1.80 -12.09
C VAL A 83 -10.84 1.21 -11.45
N TYR A 84 -10.75 -0.07 -11.09
CA TYR A 84 -11.71 -0.77 -10.26
C TYR A 84 -11.03 -1.13 -8.93
N LEU A 85 -11.56 -0.60 -7.83
CA LEU A 85 -10.96 -0.74 -6.51
C LEU A 85 -12.08 -1.05 -5.50
N PRO A 86 -11.98 -2.10 -4.68
CA PRO A 86 -12.98 -2.34 -3.64
C PRO A 86 -13.00 -1.18 -2.64
N ARG A 87 -14.21 -0.82 -2.20
CA ARG A 87 -14.38 -0.05 -0.97
C ARG A 87 -14.07 -0.96 0.20
N PHE A 88 -13.17 -0.55 1.08
CA PHE A 88 -12.78 -1.36 2.23
C PHE A 88 -12.50 -0.53 3.47
N LYS A 89 -12.61 -1.20 4.61
CA LYS A 89 -12.25 -0.67 5.92
C LYS A 89 -11.38 -1.70 6.62
N LEU A 90 -10.18 -1.28 6.98
CA LEU A 90 -9.20 -2.09 7.72
C LEU A 90 -9.02 -1.48 9.10
N GLU A 91 -9.29 -2.30 10.12
CA GLU A 91 -9.02 -1.96 11.51
C GLU A 91 -8.17 -3.07 12.11
N GLY A 92 -7.05 -2.68 12.72
CA GLY A 92 -6.10 -3.61 13.33
C GLY A 92 -5.70 -3.11 14.70
N THR A 93 -5.67 -4.02 15.67
CA THR A 93 -5.01 -3.79 16.96
C THR A 93 -3.92 -4.83 17.12
N PHE A 94 -2.67 -4.39 17.15
CA PHE A 94 -1.49 -5.24 17.23
C PHE A 94 -0.80 -5.04 18.57
N ASN A 95 -0.46 -6.14 19.23
CA ASN A 95 0.52 -6.13 20.30
C ASN A 95 1.89 -6.34 19.66
N LEU A 96 2.75 -5.33 19.73
CA LEU A 96 4.05 -5.34 19.06
C LEU A 96 5.17 -5.89 19.93
N ASN A 97 4.89 -6.35 21.16
CA ASN A 97 5.93 -6.84 22.05
C ASN A 97 6.77 -7.96 21.42
N GLU A 98 6.12 -9.04 21.00
CA GLU A 98 6.79 -10.21 20.41
C GLU A 98 7.52 -9.82 19.13
N VAL A 99 6.86 -9.05 18.26
CA VAL A 99 7.44 -8.58 16.99
C VAL A 99 8.71 -7.74 17.23
N LEU A 100 8.66 -6.77 18.14
CA LEU A 100 9.81 -5.92 18.45
C LEU A 100 10.96 -6.72 19.09
N GLN A 101 10.63 -7.71 19.93
CA GLN A 101 11.61 -8.61 20.52
C GLN A 101 12.30 -9.48 19.46
N GLU A 102 11.54 -10.05 18.51
CA GLU A 102 12.08 -10.80 17.37
C GLU A 102 12.96 -9.93 16.45
N MET A 103 12.64 -8.63 16.34
CA MET A 103 13.48 -7.63 15.64
C MET A 103 14.73 -7.21 16.44
N GLY A 104 14.92 -7.72 17.66
CA GLY A 104 16.10 -7.49 18.49
C GLY A 104 15.92 -6.49 19.63
N MET A 105 14.76 -5.82 19.74
CA MET A 105 14.45 -4.93 20.84
C MET A 105 14.00 -5.74 22.06
N THR A 106 14.95 -6.33 22.79
CA THR A 106 14.67 -7.24 23.91
C THR A 106 14.93 -6.63 25.29
N ASP A 107 15.97 -5.81 25.39
CA ASP A 107 16.43 -5.27 26.68
C ASP A 107 15.39 -4.36 27.34
N ILE A 108 14.69 -3.53 26.56
CA ILE A 108 13.68 -2.58 27.07
C ILE A 108 12.48 -3.25 27.75
N PHE A 109 12.20 -4.51 27.40
CA PHE A 109 11.12 -5.32 27.97
C PHE A 109 11.59 -6.15 29.18
N THR A 110 12.89 -6.17 29.47
CA THR A 110 13.50 -7.05 30.48
C THR A 110 13.96 -6.24 31.69
N GLU A 111 13.41 -6.49 32.87
CA GLU A 111 13.72 -5.71 34.10
C GLU A 111 15.19 -5.68 34.47
N SER A 112 15.93 -6.77 34.21
CA SER A 112 17.35 -6.86 34.53
C SER A 112 18.27 -6.18 33.51
N LYS A 113 17.74 -5.72 32.37
CA LYS A 113 18.53 -5.17 31.25
C LYS A 113 18.08 -3.78 30.80
N ALA A 114 16.83 -3.40 31.04
CA ALA A 114 16.31 -2.12 30.60
C ALA A 114 17.03 -0.96 31.30
N ASP A 115 17.67 -0.09 30.51
CA ASP A 115 18.23 1.17 31.01
C ASP A 115 17.37 2.35 30.53
N LEU A 116 16.49 2.81 31.41
CA LEU A 116 15.64 3.99 31.22
C LEU A 116 16.00 5.11 32.22
N SER A 117 17.24 5.12 32.69
CA SER A 117 17.74 6.04 33.72
C SER A 117 17.63 7.52 33.35
N ALA A 118 17.71 7.84 32.05
CA ALA A 118 17.52 9.21 31.53
C ALA A 118 16.05 9.69 31.62
N MET A 119 15.08 8.78 31.75
CA MET A 119 13.65 9.11 31.89
C MET A 119 13.21 9.13 33.36
N SER A 120 13.75 8.22 34.18
CA SER A 120 13.36 8.08 35.59
C SER A 120 14.47 7.47 36.43
N PHE A 121 14.55 7.86 37.70
CA PHE A 121 15.46 7.26 38.69
C PHE A 121 14.96 5.91 39.25
N ALA A 122 13.79 5.42 38.80
CA ALA A 122 13.25 4.15 39.23
C ALA A 122 14.11 2.98 38.72
N LYS A 123 14.53 2.09 39.64
CA LYS A 123 15.45 0.98 39.33
C LYS A 123 14.85 -0.18 38.54
N TYR A 124 13.52 -0.24 38.41
CA TYR A 124 12.78 -1.33 37.78
C TYR A 124 11.75 -0.77 36.78
N LEU A 125 12.20 0.13 35.91
CA LEU A 125 11.36 0.68 34.85
C LEU A 125 11.59 -0.12 33.57
N VAL A 126 10.52 -0.69 33.02
CA VAL A 126 10.51 -1.43 31.76
C VAL A 126 9.34 -0.99 30.89
N LEU A 127 9.46 -1.24 29.59
CA LEU A 127 8.34 -1.17 28.68
C LEU A 127 7.51 -2.43 28.83
N SER A 128 6.30 -2.31 29.37
CA SER A 128 5.43 -3.47 29.56
C SER A 128 4.79 -3.92 28.25
N ASN A 129 4.01 -3.04 27.59
CA ASN A 129 3.29 -3.36 26.37
C ASN A 129 3.36 -2.22 25.35
N VAL A 130 3.48 -2.58 24.07
CA VAL A 130 3.35 -1.70 22.92
C VAL A 130 2.12 -2.11 22.13
N VAL A 131 1.08 -1.27 22.17
CA VAL A 131 -0.17 -1.52 21.44
C VAL A 131 -0.27 -0.52 20.29
N HIS A 132 -0.34 -1.04 19.06
CA HIS A 132 -0.54 -0.25 17.86
C HIS A 132 -1.94 -0.47 17.31
N LYS A 133 -2.76 0.58 17.30
CA LYS A 133 -4.10 0.56 16.71
C LYS A 133 -4.10 1.35 15.42
N THR A 134 -4.59 0.74 14.35
CA THR A 134 -4.66 1.35 13.02
C THR A 134 -6.07 1.26 12.47
N TYR A 135 -6.43 2.29 11.71
CA TYR A 135 -7.69 2.39 11.01
C TYR A 135 -7.43 3.00 9.64
N VAL A 136 -7.83 2.30 8.59
CA VAL A 136 -7.77 2.77 7.22
C VAL A 136 -9.13 2.52 6.59
N GLU A 137 -9.77 3.57 6.11
CA GLU A 137 -11.01 3.49 5.36
C GLU A 137 -10.79 4.11 3.98
N VAL A 138 -11.10 3.34 2.95
CA VAL A 138 -10.94 3.75 1.56
C VAL A 138 -12.32 3.78 0.92
N ASN A 139 -12.74 4.99 0.56
CA ASN A 139 -14.02 5.30 -0.06
C ASN A 139 -13.85 6.32 -1.19
N GLU A 140 -14.94 6.61 -1.89
CA GLU A 140 -14.97 7.50 -3.04
C GLU A 140 -14.74 8.95 -2.63
N GLU A 141 -15.21 9.38 -1.44
CA GLU A 141 -15.08 10.76 -0.95
C GLU A 141 -13.63 11.18 -0.69
N GLY A 142 -12.79 10.24 -0.21
CA GLY A 142 -11.36 10.46 0.02
C GLY A 142 -10.49 10.51 -1.25
N THR A 143 -11.04 10.14 -2.41
CA THR A 143 -10.36 10.10 -3.71
C THR A 143 -11.00 11.07 -4.71
N VAL A 144 -11.59 12.17 -4.23
CA VAL A 144 -12.14 13.22 -5.09
C VAL A 144 -11.20 14.41 -5.13
N ALA A 145 -10.35 14.50 -6.16
CA ALA A 145 -9.97 15.75 -6.84
C ALA A 145 -8.67 15.61 -7.67
N ALA A 146 -8.79 15.34 -8.97
CA ALA A 146 -7.93 15.89 -10.01
C ALA A 146 -8.45 15.57 -11.43
N ALA A 147 -9.72 15.82 -11.73
CA ALA A 147 -10.18 15.88 -13.12
C ALA A 147 -9.78 17.26 -13.71
N GLY A 148 -8.47 17.43 -13.94
CA GLY A 148 -7.92 18.59 -14.62
C GLY A 148 -8.06 18.44 -16.12
N THR A 149 -8.96 19.22 -16.72
CA THR A 149 -9.16 19.41 -18.15
C THR A 149 -7.85 19.57 -18.93
N GLY A 150 -7.61 18.69 -19.91
CA GLY A 150 -6.55 18.84 -20.91
C GLY A 150 -7.09 18.49 -22.29
N ALA A 151 -6.98 19.41 -23.24
CA ALA A 151 -7.43 19.22 -24.62
C ALA A 151 -6.67 18.05 -25.27
N VAL A 152 -7.39 17.04 -25.76
CA VAL A 152 -6.79 15.92 -26.49
C VAL A 152 -7.07 16.09 -27.98
N ILE A 153 -6.01 16.34 -28.74
CA ILE A 153 -6.00 16.25 -30.20
C ILE A 153 -6.20 14.77 -30.56
N VAL A 154 -7.35 14.45 -31.14
CA VAL A 154 -7.69 13.08 -31.55
C VAL A 154 -6.88 12.70 -32.79
N ARG A 155 -5.85 11.85 -32.63
CA ARG A 155 -5.30 11.05 -33.73
C ARG A 155 -6.08 9.74 -33.83
N ARG A 156 -6.40 9.34 -35.07
CA ARG A 156 -7.27 8.21 -35.45
C ARG A 156 -6.62 6.83 -35.21
N SER A 157 -6.39 6.48 -33.95
CA SER A 157 -6.14 5.11 -33.49
C SER A 157 -6.82 5.00 -32.12
N LEU A 158 -7.53 3.89 -31.85
CA LEU A 158 -8.22 3.66 -30.57
C LEU A 158 -7.25 3.98 -29.42
N PRO A 159 -7.52 4.97 -28.56
CA PRO A 159 -6.68 5.19 -27.39
C PRO A 159 -6.80 3.95 -26.52
N LEU A 160 -5.70 3.16 -26.40
CA LEU A 160 -5.62 2.06 -25.44
C LEU A 160 -5.93 2.66 -24.06
N THR A 161 -7.10 2.31 -23.53
CA THR A 161 -7.43 2.58 -22.14
C THR A 161 -6.96 1.36 -21.38
N GLU A 162 -5.99 1.56 -20.49
CA GLU A 162 -5.49 0.49 -19.62
C GLU A 162 -6.53 0.20 -18.54
N VAL A 163 -6.62 -1.06 -18.11
CA VAL A 163 -7.53 -1.49 -17.04
C VAL A 163 -6.69 -1.91 -15.84
N PHE A 164 -7.02 -1.35 -14.69
CA PHE A 164 -6.50 -1.76 -13.40
C PHE A 164 -7.67 -2.28 -12.56
N MET A 165 -7.76 -3.60 -12.40
CA MET A 165 -8.90 -4.25 -11.73
C MET A 165 -8.44 -4.99 -10.48
N ALA A 166 -8.55 -4.34 -9.32
CA ALA A 166 -8.16 -4.91 -8.04
C ALA A 166 -9.26 -5.84 -7.46
N ASP A 167 -9.56 -6.94 -8.15
CA ASP A 167 -10.61 -7.91 -7.78
C ASP A 167 -10.09 -9.14 -7.01
N HIS A 168 -8.79 -9.16 -6.70
CA HIS A 168 -8.10 -10.21 -5.97
C HIS A 168 -7.05 -9.61 -5.01
N PRO A 169 -6.40 -10.41 -4.14
CA PRO A 169 -5.50 -9.87 -3.11
C PRO A 169 -4.39 -8.97 -3.65
N PHE A 170 -4.20 -7.82 -3.01
CA PHE A 170 -3.18 -6.83 -3.38
C PHE A 170 -2.50 -6.21 -2.17
N LEU A 171 -1.33 -5.60 -2.41
CA LEU A 171 -0.65 -4.77 -1.42
C LEU A 171 -0.92 -3.31 -1.71
N PHE A 172 -0.96 -2.51 -0.66
CA PHE A 172 -1.03 -1.08 -0.81
C PHE A 172 -0.20 -0.39 0.27
N PHE A 173 0.25 0.82 -0.05
CA PHE A 173 0.86 1.70 0.92
C PHE A 173 0.52 3.15 0.64
N ILE A 174 0.48 3.96 1.70
CA ILE A 174 0.26 5.40 1.61
C ILE A 174 1.61 6.06 1.85
N ARG A 175 2.08 6.83 0.87
CA ARG A 175 3.38 7.51 0.90
C ARG A 175 3.18 9.02 1.00
N HIS A 176 4.02 9.66 1.79
CA HIS A 176 4.24 11.11 1.73
C HIS A 176 5.24 11.42 0.62
N ASN A 177 4.76 11.99 -0.48
CA ASN A 177 5.52 12.18 -1.71
C ASN A 177 6.77 13.06 -1.54
N PRO A 178 6.76 14.15 -0.75
CA PRO A 178 7.96 14.98 -0.54
C PRO A 178 9.12 14.27 0.17
N THR A 179 8.84 13.32 1.07
CA THR A 179 9.87 12.64 1.89
C THR A 179 10.02 11.17 1.55
N ASN A 180 9.21 10.64 0.64
CA ASN A 180 9.08 9.22 0.34
C ASN A 180 8.76 8.32 1.57
N THR A 181 8.24 8.91 2.64
CA THR A 181 7.94 8.17 3.87
C THR A 181 6.66 7.35 3.70
N ILE A 182 6.73 6.07 4.03
CA ILE A 182 5.56 5.18 4.10
C ILE A 182 4.83 5.47 5.42
N LEU A 183 3.59 5.93 5.33
CA LEU A 183 2.73 6.25 6.47
C LEU A 183 1.85 5.06 6.85
N PHE A 184 1.38 4.32 5.84
CA PHE A 184 0.59 3.11 6.02
C PHE A 184 1.07 2.06 5.04
N PHE A 185 1.06 0.81 5.48
CA PHE A 185 1.37 -0.35 4.66
C PHE A 185 0.37 -1.45 5.00
N GLY A 186 -0.19 -2.10 4.00
CA GLY A 186 -1.22 -3.10 4.21
C GLY A 186 -1.36 -4.08 3.06
N LYS A 187 -1.89 -5.24 3.39
CA LYS A 187 -2.33 -6.27 2.45
C LYS A 187 -3.84 -6.39 2.55
N LEU A 188 -4.54 -6.31 1.42
CA LEU A 188 -5.97 -6.59 1.34
C LEU A 188 -6.19 -7.96 0.71
N CYS A 189 -6.54 -8.97 1.50
CA CYS A 189 -6.91 -10.29 0.98
C CYS A 189 -8.43 -10.46 0.81
N SER A 190 -9.23 -9.81 1.64
CA SER A 190 -10.69 -9.84 1.60
C SER A 190 -11.22 -8.48 2.06
N PRO A 191 -11.95 -7.75 1.20
CA PRO A 191 -12.60 -6.48 1.54
C PRO A 191 -13.78 -6.62 2.52
#